data_AF-A0A2N2YY80-F1
#
_entry.id   AF-A0A2N2YY80-F1
#
_cell.length_a   1.000
_cell.length_b   1.000
_cell.length_c   1.000
_cell.angle_alpha   90.00
_cell.angle_beta   90.00
_cell.angle_gamma   90.00
#
_symmetry.space_group_name_H-M   'P 1'
#
loop_
_entity.id
_entity.type
_entity.pdbx_description
1 polymer ?
#
loop_
_entity_poly.entity_id
_entity_poly.type
_entity_poly.pdbx_seq_one_letter_code
_entity_poly.pdbx_strand_id
1 'polypeptide(L)'
;MENENKKKLNILYIGGNKEVIKKYQDSNLLFEIILTENGLEAVNTLRTLEDLDGIISEAHLPGINGIEVYRMIRNEGIHSKTPFILITHEPDDKLYKLAIKERIDDFYIIPINIEEIYTRIGFLKSFKANYSKEKTSKKNVHDYSIPIVKRLFDILVSGFALLLLSPVFIITALAIRFESKGKVYYTSKRVGTGYKIFDFYKFRSMYHGADARLKELDHLNQYSKNNHEQDLNNGDDYLKNQCPRCSKLKKGIYCSPTLYTGGHKVCEYWYNELKKSSDSSTFIKIKDDPRVTKIGKIIRNTSIDELPQLINVLKGDMSIVGNRPLPLYEAELLTSDDWSERFLGPAGITGLWQVELRGRKGEMSEEERKVLDNHYAKTYSFWGDIKLILRTIPALFQKENV
;
A
#
# COMPACT_ATOMS: atom_id res chain seq x y z
N MET A 1 -29.49 19.36 34.00
CA MET A 1 -28.66 19.00 35.17
C MET A 1 -27.88 17.75 34.80
N GLU A 2 -26.72 17.92 34.16
CA GLU A 2 -25.76 16.83 33.94
C GLU A 2 -24.40 17.33 34.46
N ASN A 3 -24.30 17.44 35.78
CA ASN A 3 -23.00 17.41 36.45
C ASN A 3 -22.59 15.94 36.54
N GLU A 4 -22.19 15.35 35.41
CA GLU A 4 -21.31 14.18 35.48
C GLU A 4 -20.03 14.62 36.17
N ASN A 5 -19.64 13.88 37.21
CA ASN A 5 -18.45 14.11 38.02
C ASN A 5 -17.19 13.94 37.14
N LYS A 6 -16.84 14.96 36.35
CA LYS A 6 -15.61 14.99 35.55
C LYS A 6 -14.43 14.91 36.51
N LYS A 7 -13.62 13.85 36.38
CA LYS A 7 -12.40 13.69 37.17
C LYS A 7 -11.43 14.81 36.82
N LYS A 8 -10.98 15.58 37.83
CA LYS A 8 -9.95 16.61 37.62
C LYS A 8 -8.68 16.00 37.04
N LEU A 9 -8.07 16.70 36.10
CA LEU A 9 -6.77 16.36 35.53
C LEU A 9 -5.66 17.13 36.23
N ASN A 10 -4.63 16.43 36.67
CA ASN A 10 -3.43 17.02 37.27
C ASN A 10 -2.47 17.44 36.18
N ILE A 11 -2.29 18.75 35.98
CA ILE A 11 -1.47 19.29 34.91
C ILE A 11 -0.37 20.22 35.41
N LEU A 12 0.75 20.23 34.70
CA LEU A 12 1.81 21.22 34.87
C LEU A 12 1.68 22.27 33.77
N TYR A 13 1.58 23.53 34.17
CA TYR A 13 1.69 24.67 33.27
C TYR A 13 3.07 25.31 33.39
N ILE A 14 3.73 25.47 32.26
CA ILE A 14 5.05 26.09 32.14
C ILE A 14 4.87 27.38 31.34
N GLY A 15 4.95 28.52 32.02
CA GLY A 15 4.68 29.81 31.39
C GLY A 15 4.25 30.89 32.37
N GLY A 16 4.31 32.14 31.91
CA GLY A 16 4.00 33.33 32.72
C GLY A 16 2.74 34.07 32.27
N ASN A 17 2.01 33.58 31.27
CA ASN A 17 0.88 34.31 30.73
C ASN A 17 -0.31 34.36 31.72
N LYS A 18 -0.59 35.56 32.24
CA LYS A 18 -1.63 35.79 33.24
C LYS A 18 -3.04 35.46 32.74
N GLU A 19 -3.34 35.66 31.46
CA GLU A 19 -4.66 35.37 30.91
C GLU A 19 -4.92 33.87 30.85
N VAL A 20 -3.91 33.11 30.43
CA VAL A 20 -3.97 31.65 30.38
C VAL A 20 -4.06 31.07 31.79
N ILE A 21 -3.20 31.52 32.70
CA ILE A 21 -3.23 31.11 34.12
C ILE A 21 -4.61 31.40 34.74
N LYS A 22 -5.18 32.59 34.49
CA LYS A 22 -6.49 32.95 35.01
C LYS A 22 -7.60 32.04 34.48
N LYS A 23 -7.64 31.78 33.16
CA LYS A 23 -8.63 30.86 32.57
C LYS A 23 -8.58 29.46 33.19
N TYR A 24 -7.37 29.00 33.49
CA TYR A 24 -7.10 27.72 34.12
C TYR A 24 -7.54 27.69 35.58
N GLN A 25 -7.23 28.75 36.35
CA GLN A 25 -7.68 28.92 37.73
C GLN A 25 -9.21 29.04 37.86
N ASP A 26 -9.84 29.79 36.95
CA ASP A 26 -11.31 29.92 36.87
C ASP A 26 -11.98 28.57 36.54
N SER A 27 -11.23 27.63 35.95
CA SER A 27 -11.67 26.28 35.57
C SER A 27 -11.25 25.20 36.57
N ASN A 28 -11.13 25.52 37.86
CA ASN A 28 -10.72 24.60 38.94
C ASN A 28 -11.60 23.33 39.05
N LEU A 29 -12.79 23.30 38.42
CA LEU A 29 -13.60 22.07 38.34
C LEU A 29 -13.02 21.01 37.39
N LEU A 30 -12.16 21.39 36.44
CA LEU A 30 -11.60 20.49 35.42
C LEU A 30 -10.13 20.13 35.67
N PHE A 31 -9.37 21.01 36.30
CA PHE A 31 -7.92 20.86 36.47
C PHE A 31 -7.45 21.10 37.89
N GLU A 32 -6.43 20.35 38.29
CA GLU A 32 -5.53 20.69 39.39
C GLU A 32 -4.19 21.10 38.77
N ILE A 33 -3.72 22.33 39.05
CA ILE A 33 -2.69 22.98 38.24
C ILE A 33 -1.49 23.32 39.08
N ILE A 34 -0.34 22.84 38.63
CA ILE A 34 0.98 23.21 39.14
C ILE A 34 1.54 24.26 38.17
N LEU A 35 1.97 25.42 38.68
CA LEU A 35 2.51 26.51 37.88
C LEU A 35 4.03 26.56 38.03
N THR A 36 4.72 26.78 36.91
CA THR A 36 6.17 27.04 36.87
C THR A 36 6.44 28.19 35.91
N GLU A 37 7.27 29.14 36.32
CA GLU A 37 7.46 30.39 35.56
C GLU A 37 8.47 30.25 34.42
N ASN A 38 9.34 29.23 34.49
CA ASN A 38 10.37 28.96 33.51
C ASN A 38 10.64 27.47 33.31
N GLY A 39 11.31 27.13 32.20
CA GLY A 39 11.55 25.76 31.81
C GLY A 39 12.50 24.98 32.74
N LEU A 40 13.46 25.64 33.39
CA LEU A 40 14.41 24.97 34.28
C LEU A 40 13.73 24.54 35.58
N GLU A 41 12.91 25.43 36.15
CA GLU A 41 12.05 25.13 37.28
C GLU A 41 11.09 23.98 36.95
N ALA A 42 10.47 24.00 35.77
CA ALA A 42 9.60 22.92 35.31
C ALA A 42 10.30 21.56 35.29
N VAL A 43 11.50 21.47 34.71
CA VAL A 43 12.27 20.22 34.66
C VAL A 43 12.62 19.72 36.06
N ASN A 44 13.02 20.61 36.98
CA ASN A 44 13.34 20.23 38.35
C ASN A 44 12.09 19.73 39.10
N THR A 45 10.96 20.43 38.96
CA THR A 45 9.68 20.03 39.55
C THR A 45 9.19 18.68 39.03
N LEU A 46 9.33 18.43 37.72
CA LEU A 46 8.96 17.16 37.08
C LEU A 46 9.80 15.96 37.55
N ARG A 47 10.99 16.16 38.14
CA ARG A 47 11.78 15.05 38.70
C ARG A 47 11.22 14.51 40.00
N THR A 48 10.44 15.32 40.72
CA THR A 48 9.85 14.96 42.01
C THR A 48 8.36 14.63 41.93
N LEU A 49 7.71 14.98 40.83
CA LEU A 49 6.30 14.67 40.60
C LEU A 49 6.15 13.23 40.08
N GLU A 50 5.17 12.50 40.61
CA GLU A 50 4.88 11.14 40.17
C GLU A 50 3.61 11.08 39.30
N ASP A 51 2.55 11.78 39.71
CA ASP A 51 1.24 11.74 39.06
C ASP A 51 0.94 13.02 38.26
N LEU A 52 1.10 12.93 36.94
CA LEU A 52 0.79 14.02 36.02
C LEU A 52 0.05 13.54 34.78
N ASP A 53 -1.12 14.13 34.53
CA ASP A 53 -2.01 13.82 33.42
C ASP A 53 -1.63 14.56 32.12
N GLY A 54 -0.99 15.71 32.22
CA GLY A 54 -0.55 16.49 31.07
C GLY A 54 0.44 17.60 31.43
N ILE A 55 1.27 17.97 30.46
CA ILE A 55 2.19 19.12 30.53
C ILE A 55 1.76 20.11 29.44
N ILE A 56 1.61 21.37 29.81
CA ILE A 56 1.30 22.46 28.90
C ILE A 56 2.42 23.48 29.01
N SER A 57 3.07 23.79 27.89
CA SER A 57 4.21 24.73 27.87
C SER A 57 3.96 25.83 26.86
N GLU A 58 4.19 27.08 27.27
CA GLU A 58 4.39 28.17 26.31
C GLU A 58 5.63 27.88 25.46
N ALA A 59 5.57 28.22 24.17
CA ALA A 59 6.69 28.05 23.26
C ALA A 59 7.84 29.02 23.54
N HIS A 60 7.51 30.22 24.00
CA HIS A 60 8.46 31.28 24.32
C HIS A 60 8.51 31.48 25.83
N LEU A 61 9.44 30.78 26.50
CA LEU A 61 9.67 30.95 27.94
C LEU A 61 10.89 31.84 28.19
N PRO A 62 10.99 32.45 29.38
CA PRO A 62 12.20 33.15 29.79
C PRO A 62 13.42 32.20 29.80
N GLY A 63 14.46 32.54 29.03
CA GLY A 63 15.77 31.86 29.03
C GLY A 63 15.87 30.56 28.23
N ILE A 64 14.77 29.84 28.00
CA ILE A 64 14.75 28.59 27.23
C ILE A 64 13.45 28.52 26.40
N ASN A 65 13.47 27.90 25.22
CA ASN A 65 12.23 27.71 24.45
C ASN A 65 11.48 26.44 24.93
N GLY A 66 10.16 26.39 24.75
CA GLY A 66 9.34 25.25 25.19
C GLY A 66 9.67 23.94 24.47
N ILE A 67 10.25 24.00 23.26
CA ILE A 67 10.71 22.81 22.52
C ILE A 67 11.97 22.21 23.16
N GLU A 68 12.91 23.03 23.64
CA GLU A 68 14.08 22.55 24.38
C GLU A 68 13.65 21.94 25.71
N VAL A 69 12.67 22.54 26.40
CA VAL A 69 12.10 21.96 27.62
C VAL A 69 11.53 20.57 27.34
N TYR A 70 10.75 20.44 26.25
CA TYR A 70 10.28 19.14 25.79
C TYR A 70 11.43 18.16 25.53
N ARG A 71 12.48 18.57 24.82
CA ARG A 71 13.65 17.71 24.56
C ARG A 71 14.34 17.26 25.84
N MET A 72 14.53 18.16 26.81
CA MET A 72 15.12 17.82 28.11
C MET A 72 14.30 16.76 28.83
N ILE A 73 12.98 16.97 28.93
CA ILE A 73 12.04 16.02 29.56
C ILE A 73 12.12 14.65 28.88
N ARG A 74 12.10 14.61 27.53
CA ARG A 74 12.12 13.35 26.78
C ARG A 74 13.47 12.64 26.82
N ASN A 75 14.58 13.37 26.76
CA ASN A 75 15.93 12.80 26.78
C ASN A 75 16.29 12.22 28.15
N GLU A 76 15.84 12.86 29.23
CA GLU A 76 16.04 12.35 30.59
C GLU A 76 15.02 11.27 31.00
N GLY A 77 14.05 10.95 30.13
CA GLY A 77 13.00 9.96 30.39
C GLY A 77 11.94 10.42 31.40
N ILE A 78 12.02 11.66 31.87
CA ILE A 78 11.09 12.28 32.82
C ILE A 78 9.70 12.32 32.19
N HIS A 79 8.67 11.79 32.88
CA HIS A 79 7.28 11.81 32.42
C HIS A 79 7.11 11.46 30.92
N SER A 80 7.90 10.52 30.40
CA SER A 80 8.02 10.21 28.96
C SER A 80 6.68 9.85 28.29
N LYS A 81 5.72 9.34 29.08
CA LYS A 81 4.38 8.98 28.63
C LYS A 81 3.33 10.06 28.85
N THR A 82 3.63 11.09 29.64
CA THR A 82 2.70 12.20 29.88
C THR A 82 2.54 13.03 28.61
N PRO A 83 1.32 13.34 28.16
CA PRO A 83 1.07 14.26 27.05
C PRO A 83 1.75 15.61 27.25
N PHE A 84 2.37 16.15 26.21
CA PHE A 84 3.00 17.47 26.20
C PHE A 84 2.38 18.32 25.09
N ILE A 85 1.71 19.40 25.48
CA ILE A 85 1.05 20.35 24.60
C ILE A 85 1.85 21.64 24.57
N LEU A 86 2.21 22.08 23.37
CA LEU A 86 2.89 23.36 23.17
C LEU A 86 1.86 24.45 22.81
N ILE A 87 1.97 25.63 23.42
CA ILE A 87 1.08 26.76 23.15
C ILE A 87 1.87 27.99 22.69
N THR A 88 1.30 28.77 21.76
CA THR A 88 1.88 30.03 21.28
C THR A 88 0.85 31.16 21.29
N HIS A 89 1.31 32.41 21.35
CA HIS A 89 0.48 33.61 21.24
C HIS A 89 0.16 33.99 19.80
N GLU A 90 1.09 33.70 18.89
CA GLU A 90 0.99 34.08 17.49
C GLU A 90 1.24 32.88 16.58
N PRO A 91 0.63 32.83 15.39
CA PRO A 91 0.92 31.81 14.40
C PRO A 91 2.41 31.85 13.98
N ASP A 92 3.11 30.72 14.13
CA ASP A 92 4.49 30.55 13.68
C ASP A 92 4.63 29.20 12.95
N ASP A 93 4.67 29.25 11.62
CA ASP A 93 4.82 28.08 10.76
C ASP A 93 6.14 27.33 10.98
N LYS A 94 7.22 28.04 11.33
CA LYS A 94 8.53 27.42 11.58
C LYS A 94 8.48 26.63 12.88
N LEU A 95 7.92 27.22 13.91
CA LEU A 95 7.73 26.58 15.21
C LEU A 95 6.79 25.37 15.10
N TYR A 96 5.69 25.48 14.37
CA TYR A 96 4.76 24.38 14.15
C TYR A 96 5.42 23.19 13.44
N LYS A 97 6.16 23.45 12.35
CA LYS A 97 6.93 22.41 11.64
C LYS A 97 7.98 21.76 12.54
N LEU A 98 8.62 22.55 13.40
CA LEU A 98 9.60 22.04 14.36
C LEU A 98 8.93 21.17 15.42
N ALA A 99 7.79 21.58 15.97
CA ALA A 99 7.03 20.80 16.95
C ALA A 99 6.61 19.43 16.41
N ILE A 100 6.14 19.37 15.15
CA ILE A 100 5.83 18.10 14.47
C ILE A 100 7.07 17.23 14.32
N LYS A 101 8.20 17.82 13.91
CA LYS A 101 9.46 17.10 13.72
C LYS A 101 9.95 16.48 15.04
N GLU A 102 9.82 17.20 16.14
CA GLU A 102 10.16 16.73 17.50
C GLU A 102 9.10 15.77 18.09
N ARG A 103 7.99 15.55 17.37
CA ARG A 103 6.85 14.71 17.79
C ARG A 103 6.21 15.17 19.10
N ILE A 104 6.09 16.48 19.26
CA ILE A 104 5.27 17.05 20.34
C ILE A 104 3.82 16.59 20.15
N ASP A 105 3.12 16.31 21.26
CA ASP A 105 1.83 15.61 21.21
C ASP A 105 0.68 16.48 20.69
N ASP A 106 0.76 17.79 20.96
CA ASP A 106 -0.15 18.76 20.36
C ASP A 106 0.38 20.19 20.35
N PHE A 107 -0.28 21.04 19.57
CA PHE A 107 0.08 22.45 19.37
C PHE A 107 -1.17 23.33 19.29
N TYR A 108 -1.23 24.39 20.11
CA TYR A 108 -2.34 25.34 20.13
C TYR A 108 -1.88 26.79 20.01
N ILE A 109 -2.75 27.63 19.45
CA ILE A 109 -2.59 29.08 19.39
C ILE A 109 -3.62 29.70 20.35
N ILE A 110 -3.20 30.63 21.20
CA ILE A 110 -4.06 31.35 22.14
C ILE A 110 -4.93 32.34 21.34
N PRO A 111 -6.24 32.51 21.66
CA PRO A 111 -6.96 32.02 22.84
C PRO A 111 -7.37 30.54 22.76
N ILE A 112 -7.04 29.79 23.81
CA ILE A 112 -7.44 28.38 23.95
C ILE A 112 -8.81 28.22 24.61
N ASN A 113 -9.52 27.15 24.22
CA ASN A 113 -10.72 26.65 24.89
C ASN A 113 -10.33 25.58 25.93
N ILE A 114 -10.64 25.83 27.20
CA ILE A 114 -10.24 24.98 28.31
C ILE A 114 -10.93 23.61 28.29
N GLU A 115 -12.18 23.52 27.82
CA GLU A 115 -12.87 22.23 27.68
C GLU A 115 -12.28 21.36 26.57
N GLU A 116 -11.81 21.99 25.49
CA GLU A 116 -11.12 21.32 24.40
C GLU A 116 -9.78 20.75 24.88
N ILE A 117 -9.00 21.55 25.61
CA ILE A 117 -7.75 21.08 26.22
C ILE A 117 -8.00 19.93 27.20
N TYR A 118 -9.03 20.00 28.03
CA TYR A 118 -9.40 18.91 28.95
C TYR A 118 -9.68 17.62 28.20
N THR A 119 -10.54 17.70 27.18
CA THR A 119 -10.90 16.55 26.34
C THR A 119 -9.68 15.99 25.63
N ARG A 120 -8.81 16.88 25.14
CA ARG A 120 -7.61 16.51 24.40
C ARG A 120 -6.57 15.83 25.27
N ILE A 121 -6.30 16.33 26.48
CA ILE A 121 -5.39 15.68 27.43
C ILE A 121 -5.92 14.29 27.80
N GLY A 122 -7.22 14.15 28.08
CA GLY A 122 -7.85 12.85 28.34
C GLY A 122 -7.69 11.87 27.18
N PHE A 123 -7.91 12.33 25.94
CA PHE A 123 -7.65 11.55 24.74
C PHE A 123 -6.18 11.16 24.62
N LEU A 124 -5.24 12.11 24.71
CA LEU A 124 -3.80 11.84 24.54
C LEU A 124 -3.28 10.87 25.60
N LYS A 125 -3.74 10.98 26.85
CA LYS A 125 -3.40 10.06 27.95
C LYS A 125 -3.86 8.64 27.63
N SER A 126 -5.13 8.46 27.27
CA SER A 126 -5.68 7.14 26.92
C SER A 126 -5.03 6.56 25.66
N PHE A 127 -4.82 7.39 24.64
CA PHE A 127 -4.16 7.03 23.39
C PHE A 127 -2.73 6.55 23.63
N LYS A 128 -1.91 7.29 24.39
CA LYS A 128 -0.53 6.89 24.71
C LYS A 128 -0.45 5.61 25.55
N ALA A 129 -1.38 5.41 26.48
CA ALA A 129 -1.46 4.19 27.26
C ALA A 129 -1.78 2.96 26.39
N ASN A 130 -2.68 3.11 25.42
CA ASN A 130 -3.10 2.04 24.51
C ASN A 130 -2.08 1.77 23.40
N TYR A 131 -1.52 2.81 22.79
CA TYR A 131 -0.49 2.69 21.75
C TYR A 131 0.78 1.99 22.27
N SER A 132 1.13 2.22 23.54
CA SER A 132 2.24 1.51 24.18
C SER A 132 1.95 0.02 24.38
N LYS A 133 0.69 -0.37 24.60
CA LYS A 133 0.27 -1.79 24.71
C LYS A 133 0.22 -2.51 23.36
N GLU A 134 -0.13 -1.81 22.28
CA GLU A 134 -0.17 -2.41 20.93
C GLU A 134 1.21 -2.65 20.33
N LYS A 135 2.21 -1.82 20.65
CA LYS A 135 3.60 -2.03 20.20
C LYS A 135 4.21 -3.36 20.67
N THR A 136 3.70 -3.96 21.74
CA THR A 136 4.12 -5.29 22.22
C THR A 136 3.52 -6.47 21.46
N SER A 137 2.56 -6.24 20.55
CA SER A 137 2.21 -7.23 19.53
C SER A 137 2.59 -6.70 18.15
N LYS A 138 3.89 -6.75 17.82
CA LYS A 138 4.20 -7.11 16.44
C LYS A 138 3.59 -8.50 16.24
N LYS A 139 2.33 -8.57 15.80
CA LYS A 139 1.88 -9.75 15.07
C LYS A 139 2.94 -9.90 14.00
N ASN A 140 3.76 -10.95 14.11
CA ASN A 140 4.62 -11.33 13.01
C ASN A 140 3.66 -11.43 11.83
N VAL A 141 3.71 -10.47 10.92
CA VAL A 141 3.10 -10.63 9.61
C VAL A 141 3.80 -11.89 9.12
N HIS A 142 3.09 -13.01 9.13
CA HIS A 142 3.66 -14.28 8.80
C HIS A 142 4.07 -14.16 7.34
N ASP A 143 5.35 -13.87 7.13
CA ASP A 143 6.01 -13.99 5.85
C ASP A 143 5.73 -15.41 5.40
N TYR A 144 4.85 -15.55 4.40
CA TYR A 144 4.55 -16.85 3.85
C TYR A 144 5.88 -17.52 3.47
N SER A 145 6.06 -18.76 3.92
CA SER A 145 7.16 -19.62 3.51
C SER A 145 6.59 -20.85 2.83
N ILE A 146 7.11 -21.17 1.66
CA ILE A 146 6.76 -22.40 0.94
C ILE A 146 7.09 -23.60 1.84
N PRO A 147 6.16 -24.55 2.04
CA PRO A 147 6.44 -25.77 2.81
C PRO A 147 7.66 -26.52 2.28
N ILE A 148 8.47 -27.10 3.17
CA ILE A 148 9.76 -27.75 2.81
C ILE A 148 9.56 -28.85 1.75
N VAL A 149 8.52 -29.67 1.90
CA VAL A 149 8.21 -30.76 0.95
C VAL A 149 7.92 -30.21 -0.44
N LYS A 150 7.11 -29.15 -0.52
CA LYS A 150 6.80 -28.47 -1.78
C LYS A 150 8.05 -27.85 -2.38
N ARG A 151 8.87 -27.20 -1.55
CA ARG A 151 10.13 -26.59 -2.00
C ARG A 151 11.12 -27.61 -2.56
N LEU A 152 11.27 -28.76 -1.91
CA LEU A 152 12.13 -29.84 -2.38
C LEU A 152 11.64 -30.39 -3.72
N PHE A 153 10.33 -30.60 -3.85
CA PHE A 153 9.70 -31.00 -5.11
C PHE A 153 9.96 -29.99 -6.23
N ASP A 154 9.77 -28.69 -5.97
CA ASP A 154 10.01 -27.63 -6.93
C ASP A 154 11.46 -27.61 -7.44
N ILE A 155 12.43 -27.80 -6.55
CA ILE A 155 13.86 -27.85 -6.89
C ILE A 155 14.17 -29.06 -7.77
N LEU A 156 13.71 -30.26 -7.36
CA LEU A 156 13.98 -31.50 -8.09
C LEU A 156 13.35 -31.48 -9.48
N VAL A 157 12.08 -31.08 -9.58
CA VAL A 157 11.35 -31.03 -10.85
C VAL A 157 11.93 -29.97 -11.77
N SER A 158 12.21 -28.76 -11.26
CA SER A 158 12.79 -27.69 -12.09
C SER A 158 14.20 -28.02 -12.53
N GLY A 159 15.02 -28.60 -11.64
CA GLY A 159 16.39 -29.01 -11.96
C GLY A 159 16.41 -30.09 -13.04
N PHE A 160 15.56 -31.12 -12.90
CA PHE A 160 15.41 -32.16 -13.92
C PHE A 160 14.89 -31.60 -15.25
N ALA A 161 13.87 -30.73 -15.21
CA ALA A 161 13.33 -30.10 -16.41
C ALA A 161 14.36 -29.23 -17.14
N LEU A 162 15.18 -28.47 -16.40
CA LEU A 162 16.24 -27.65 -16.99
C LEU A 162 17.34 -28.50 -17.66
N LEU A 163 17.71 -29.63 -17.05
CA LEU A 163 18.66 -30.57 -17.66
C LEU A 163 18.09 -31.18 -18.94
N LEU A 164 16.86 -31.69 -18.88
CA LEU A 164 16.18 -32.32 -20.02
C LEU A 164 15.95 -31.34 -21.17
N LEU A 165 15.54 -30.11 -20.85
CA LEU A 165 15.25 -29.06 -21.83
C LEU A 165 16.51 -28.27 -22.25
N SER A 166 17.68 -28.57 -21.70
CA SER A 166 18.92 -27.85 -22.02
C SER A 166 19.22 -27.74 -23.52
N PRO A 167 18.97 -28.76 -24.39
CA PRO A 167 19.14 -28.60 -25.83
C PRO A 167 18.19 -27.56 -26.43
N VAL A 168 16.94 -27.51 -25.96
CA VAL A 168 15.93 -26.54 -26.40
C VAL A 168 16.34 -25.12 -25.99
N PHE A 169 16.87 -24.95 -24.77
CA PHE A 169 17.41 -23.66 -24.31
C PHE A 169 18.54 -23.17 -25.21
N ILE A 170 19.49 -24.04 -25.56
CA ILE A 170 20.63 -23.69 -26.41
C ILE A 170 20.17 -23.32 -27.83
N ILE A 171 19.32 -24.15 -28.45
CA ILE A 171 18.80 -23.91 -29.81
C ILE A 171 18.03 -22.59 -29.85
N THR A 172 17.17 -22.35 -28.85
CA THR A 172 16.38 -21.12 -28.74
C THR A 172 17.27 -19.90 -28.53
N ALA A 173 18.30 -20.02 -27.68
CA ALA A 173 19.25 -18.95 -27.44
C ALA A 173 20.04 -18.57 -28.70
N LEU A 174 20.47 -19.56 -29.48
CA LEU A 174 21.12 -19.35 -30.77
C LEU A 174 20.17 -18.69 -31.77
N ALA A 175 18.93 -19.18 -31.90
CA ALA A 175 17.93 -18.61 -32.82
C ALA A 175 17.64 -17.13 -32.52
N ILE A 176 17.45 -16.77 -31.25
CA ILE A 176 17.25 -15.37 -30.82
C ILE A 176 18.48 -14.50 -31.16
N ARG A 177 19.68 -15.05 -30.96
CA ARG A 177 20.94 -14.31 -31.15
C ARG A 177 21.29 -14.11 -32.63
N PHE A 178 20.92 -15.06 -33.50
CA PHE A 178 21.06 -14.92 -34.94
C PHE A 178 20.08 -13.91 -35.54
N GLU A 179 18.85 -13.83 -35.02
CA GLU A 179 17.86 -12.88 -35.54
C GLU A 179 18.07 -11.44 -35.04
N SER A 180 18.51 -11.26 -33.79
CA SER A 180 18.62 -9.92 -33.19
C SER A 180 19.81 -9.81 -32.23
N LYS A 181 20.59 -8.74 -32.35
CA LYS A 181 21.73 -8.46 -31.45
C LYS A 181 21.25 -8.21 -30.01
N GLY A 182 22.06 -8.57 -29.02
CA GLY A 182 21.80 -8.28 -27.59
C GLY A 182 21.59 -9.53 -26.72
N LYS A 183 21.02 -9.32 -25.51
CA LYS A 183 20.77 -10.38 -24.51
C LYS A 183 19.69 -11.34 -24.99
N VAL A 184 19.88 -12.63 -24.72
CA VAL A 184 18.92 -13.70 -25.09
C VAL A 184 17.70 -13.71 -24.17
N TYR A 185 17.87 -13.30 -22.92
CA TYR A 185 16.80 -13.24 -21.92
C TYR A 185 16.32 -11.80 -21.70
N TYR A 186 15.05 -11.69 -21.33
CA TYR A 186 14.38 -10.48 -20.89
C TYR A 186 13.95 -10.65 -19.43
N THR A 187 14.06 -9.59 -18.63
CA THR A 187 13.72 -9.56 -17.22
C THR A 187 12.70 -8.46 -16.97
N SER A 188 11.58 -8.80 -16.30
CA SER A 188 10.61 -7.82 -15.81
C SER A 188 10.42 -7.95 -14.31
N LYS A 189 10.18 -6.85 -13.59
CA LYS A 189 9.80 -6.91 -12.17
C LYS A 189 8.38 -7.46 -12.02
N ARG A 190 8.20 -8.42 -11.11
CA ARG A 190 6.89 -8.99 -10.77
C ARG A 190 6.73 -9.06 -9.25
N VAL A 191 5.49 -8.98 -8.81
CA VAL A 191 5.07 -9.21 -7.43
C VAL A 191 4.63 -10.66 -7.29
N GLY A 192 5.27 -11.38 -6.38
CA GLY A 192 4.98 -12.76 -6.03
C GLY A 192 4.46 -12.90 -4.60
N THR A 193 4.81 -14.03 -3.99
CA THR A 193 4.36 -14.41 -2.65
C THR A 193 4.78 -13.42 -1.57
N GLY A 194 3.89 -13.14 -0.64
CA GLY A 194 4.10 -12.15 0.43
C GLY A 194 4.38 -10.75 -0.11
N TYR A 195 3.89 -10.42 -1.31
CA TYR A 195 4.17 -9.17 -2.00
C TYR A 195 5.65 -8.93 -2.33
N LYS A 196 6.47 -10.00 -2.36
CA LYS A 196 7.90 -9.91 -2.67
C LYS A 196 8.11 -9.63 -4.15
N ILE A 197 8.94 -8.62 -4.43
CA ILE A 197 9.29 -8.23 -5.80
C ILE A 197 10.52 -9.03 -6.25
N PHE A 198 10.46 -9.62 -7.44
CA PHE A 198 11.58 -10.37 -8.01
C PHE A 198 11.73 -10.16 -9.52
N ASP A 199 12.88 -10.59 -10.05
CA ASP A 199 13.17 -10.57 -11.49
C ASP A 199 12.57 -11.77 -12.18
N PHE A 200 11.55 -11.55 -13.00
CA PHE A 200 10.86 -12.60 -13.75
C PHE A 200 11.55 -12.83 -15.10
N TYR A 201 12.11 -14.03 -15.30
CA TYR A 201 12.89 -14.36 -16.49
C TYR A 201 12.03 -14.89 -17.63
N LYS A 202 12.29 -14.39 -18.84
CA LYS A 202 11.73 -14.91 -20.09
C LYS A 202 12.79 -14.94 -21.18
N PHE A 203 12.60 -15.76 -22.22
CA PHE A 203 13.35 -15.55 -23.44
C PHE A 203 12.88 -14.27 -24.14
N ARG A 204 13.83 -13.55 -24.73
CA ARG A 204 13.55 -12.34 -25.48
C ARG A 204 12.85 -12.72 -26.79
N SER A 205 11.61 -12.26 -26.93
CA SER A 205 10.81 -12.42 -28.15
C SER A 205 10.71 -11.15 -29.00
N MET A 206 11.12 -10.01 -28.47
CA MET A 206 11.08 -8.71 -29.16
C MET A 206 12.47 -8.25 -29.63
N TYR A 207 12.51 -7.35 -30.60
CA TYR A 207 13.75 -6.68 -31.02
C TYR A 207 14.40 -5.92 -29.85
N HIS A 208 15.71 -5.74 -29.91
CA HIS A 208 16.41 -4.93 -28.92
C HIS A 208 15.92 -3.47 -29.00
N GLY A 209 15.60 -2.85 -27.86
CA GLY A 209 15.06 -1.49 -27.80
C GLY A 209 13.57 -1.36 -28.15
N ALA A 210 12.83 -2.47 -28.22
CA ALA A 210 11.38 -2.49 -28.46
C ALA A 210 10.57 -1.64 -27.47
N ASP A 211 11.03 -1.51 -26.22
CA ASP A 211 10.33 -0.75 -25.18
C ASP A 211 10.28 0.75 -25.49
N ALA A 212 11.30 1.29 -26.16
CA ALA A 212 11.34 2.70 -26.56
C ALA A 212 10.24 3.06 -27.58
N ARG A 213 9.79 2.08 -28.37
CA ARG A 213 8.72 2.23 -29.38
C ARG A 213 7.32 2.01 -28.82
N LEU A 214 7.18 1.72 -27.52
CA LEU A 214 5.87 1.45 -26.92
C LEU A 214 4.94 2.67 -27.00
N LYS A 215 5.46 3.88 -26.79
CA LYS A 215 4.69 5.13 -26.86
C LYS A 215 4.15 5.42 -28.27
N GLU A 216 4.87 4.99 -29.30
CA GLU A 216 4.47 5.18 -30.71
C GLU A 216 3.31 4.25 -31.11
N LEU A 217 3.11 3.15 -30.36
CA LEU A 217 2.16 2.08 -30.69
C LEU A 217 0.90 2.10 -29.81
N ASP A 218 0.70 3.16 -29.01
CA ASP A 218 -0.47 3.30 -28.13
C ASP A 218 -1.80 3.25 -28.89
N HIS A 219 -1.81 3.76 -30.12
CA HIS A 219 -2.94 3.70 -31.06
C HIS A 219 -3.35 2.27 -31.46
N LEU A 220 -2.48 1.26 -31.26
CA LEU A 220 -2.76 -0.14 -31.56
C LEU A 220 -3.25 -0.93 -30.34
N ASN A 221 -3.45 -0.26 -29.20
CA ASN A 221 -3.94 -0.91 -27.98
C ASN A 221 -5.36 -1.48 -28.22
N GLN A 222 -5.58 -2.74 -27.84
CA GLN A 222 -6.89 -3.39 -27.97
C GLN A 222 -7.93 -2.76 -27.04
N TYR A 223 -7.49 -2.20 -25.93
CA TYR A 223 -8.37 -1.64 -24.90
C TYR A 223 -8.75 -0.17 -25.15
N SER A 224 -8.05 0.53 -26.04
CA SER A 224 -8.38 1.92 -26.38
C SER A 224 -9.63 2.07 -27.26
N LYS A 225 -10.14 0.98 -27.86
CA LYS A 225 -11.31 1.02 -28.75
C LYS A 225 -12.67 1.27 -28.06
N ASN A 226 -12.73 1.30 -26.73
CA ASN A 226 -13.97 1.62 -26.00
C ASN A 226 -13.96 3.00 -25.31
N ASN A 227 -12.87 3.76 -25.43
CA ASN A 227 -12.85 5.13 -24.96
C ASN A 227 -13.28 6.00 -26.13
N HIS A 228 -14.53 6.45 -26.10
CA HIS A 228 -14.96 7.56 -26.94
C HIS A 228 -13.90 8.66 -26.85
N GLU A 229 -13.28 8.96 -27.99
CA GLU A 229 -12.52 10.17 -28.20
C GLU A 229 -13.44 11.36 -27.94
N GLN A 230 -13.40 11.88 -26.72
CA GLN A 230 -13.64 13.28 -26.41
C GLN A 230 -13.12 13.55 -25.00
N ASP A 231 -12.25 14.56 -24.93
CA ASP A 231 -11.89 15.34 -23.74
C ASP A 231 -10.80 14.78 -22.80
N LEU A 232 -9.57 14.67 -23.32
CA LEU A 232 -8.34 14.64 -22.50
C LEU A 232 -7.52 15.94 -22.56
N ASN A 233 -8.14 17.05 -22.98
CA ASN A 233 -7.49 18.36 -23.03
C ASN A 233 -8.14 19.39 -22.10
N ASN A 234 -8.50 19.00 -20.87
CA ASN A 234 -8.68 19.95 -19.75
C ASN A 234 -8.62 19.18 -18.42
N GLY A 235 -7.57 19.41 -17.64
CA GLY A 235 -7.57 19.08 -16.22
C GLY A 235 -8.79 19.72 -15.54
N ASP A 236 -9.40 18.96 -14.62
CA ASP A 236 -10.58 19.32 -13.81
C ASP A 236 -11.97 19.30 -14.49
N ASP A 237 -12.09 19.05 -15.81
CA ASP A 237 -13.39 19.14 -16.51
C ASP A 237 -14.34 17.92 -16.31
N TYR A 238 -13.78 16.74 -16.07
CA TYR A 238 -14.54 15.49 -15.90
C TYR A 238 -15.40 15.44 -14.62
N LEU A 239 -15.15 16.36 -13.66
CA LEU A 239 -15.95 16.52 -12.43
C LEU A 239 -17.25 17.32 -12.63
N LYS A 240 -17.50 17.88 -13.81
CA LYS A 240 -18.76 18.61 -14.10
C LYS A 240 -19.98 17.70 -14.21
N ASN A 241 -19.79 16.42 -14.53
CA ASN A 241 -20.90 15.49 -14.69
C ASN A 241 -21.54 15.15 -13.34
N GLN A 242 -22.84 15.38 -13.21
CA GLN A 242 -23.58 15.12 -11.97
C GLN A 242 -23.79 13.62 -11.76
N CYS A 243 -23.48 13.13 -10.55
CA CYS A 243 -23.66 11.73 -10.19
C CYS A 243 -25.12 11.25 -10.46
N PRO A 244 -25.33 10.16 -11.23
CA PRO A 244 -26.67 9.63 -11.54
C PRO A 244 -27.48 9.18 -10.32
N ARG A 245 -26.82 8.87 -9.20
CA ARG A 245 -27.47 8.60 -7.92
C ARG A 245 -27.85 9.88 -7.20
N CYS A 246 -26.98 10.89 -7.21
CA CYS A 246 -27.27 12.17 -6.56
C CYS A 246 -28.32 12.99 -7.31
N SER A 247 -28.44 12.83 -8.63
CA SER A 247 -29.47 13.52 -9.43
C SER A 247 -30.91 13.10 -9.09
N LYS A 248 -31.08 11.90 -8.51
CA LYS A 248 -32.38 11.39 -8.03
C LYS A 248 -32.70 11.82 -6.59
N LEU A 249 -31.76 12.45 -5.90
CA LEU A 249 -31.91 12.90 -4.51
C LEU A 249 -32.27 14.39 -4.45
N LYS A 250 -32.79 14.83 -3.30
CA LYS A 250 -33.08 16.25 -3.06
C LYS A 250 -31.79 17.08 -3.11
N LYS A 251 -31.90 18.32 -3.55
CA LYS A 251 -30.78 19.28 -3.65
C LYS A 251 -30.02 19.38 -2.32
N GLY A 252 -28.71 19.12 -2.35
CA GLY A 252 -27.84 19.12 -1.15
C GLY A 252 -27.65 17.75 -0.48
N ILE A 253 -28.34 16.70 -0.92
CA ILE A 253 -28.19 15.33 -0.41
C ILE A 253 -27.35 14.52 -1.41
N TYR A 254 -26.30 13.87 -0.91
CA TYR A 254 -25.39 13.05 -1.70
C TYR A 254 -25.59 11.56 -1.38
N CYS A 255 -25.34 10.69 -2.37
CA CYS A 255 -25.54 9.24 -2.21
C CYS A 255 -24.45 8.53 -1.39
N SER A 256 -23.36 9.22 -1.07
CA SER A 256 -22.20 8.75 -0.29
C SER A 256 -21.46 9.96 0.31
N PRO A 257 -20.53 9.77 1.26
CA PRO A 257 -19.72 10.86 1.82
C PRO A 257 -19.12 11.75 0.72
N THR A 258 -19.03 13.05 0.99
CA THR A 258 -18.56 14.01 0.00
C THR A 258 -17.08 14.27 0.14
N LEU A 259 -16.39 14.30 -1.00
CA LEU A 259 -15.00 14.67 -1.15
C LEU A 259 -14.91 16.07 -1.78
N TYR A 260 -13.86 16.80 -1.42
CA TYR A 260 -13.51 18.09 -2.05
C TYR A 260 -12.26 17.88 -2.90
N THR A 261 -12.39 18.03 -4.21
CA THR A 261 -11.28 17.86 -5.17
C THR A 261 -11.43 18.85 -6.32
N GLY A 262 -10.33 19.50 -6.73
CA GLY A 262 -10.34 20.47 -7.84
C GLY A 262 -11.31 21.66 -7.65
N GLY A 263 -11.61 22.06 -6.41
CA GLY A 263 -12.60 23.12 -6.13
C GLY A 263 -14.07 22.69 -6.20
N HIS A 264 -14.36 21.42 -6.47
CA HIS A 264 -15.72 20.88 -6.57
C HIS A 264 -16.03 19.87 -5.44
N LYS A 265 -17.30 19.85 -5.00
CA LYS A 265 -17.82 18.88 -4.02
C LYS A 265 -18.50 17.72 -4.73
N VAL A 266 -17.90 16.53 -4.69
CA VAL A 266 -18.36 15.31 -5.35
C VAL A 266 -18.63 14.21 -4.32
N CYS A 267 -19.53 13.27 -4.58
CA CYS A 267 -19.70 12.11 -3.71
C CYS A 267 -18.64 11.04 -4.01
N GLU A 268 -18.19 10.34 -2.97
CA GLU A 268 -17.15 9.31 -3.03
C GLU A 268 -17.46 8.21 -4.06
N TYR A 269 -18.72 7.76 -4.13
CA TYR A 269 -19.17 6.79 -5.13
C TYR A 269 -18.87 7.24 -6.56
N TRP A 270 -19.22 8.49 -6.90
CA TRP A 270 -19.07 8.99 -8.25
C TRP A 270 -17.63 9.33 -8.60
N TYR A 271 -16.87 9.82 -7.61
CA TYR A 271 -15.43 10.02 -7.75
C TYR A 271 -14.73 8.70 -8.11
N ASN A 272 -15.05 7.62 -7.42
CA ASN A 272 -14.47 6.30 -7.69
C ASN A 272 -14.90 5.76 -9.06
N GLU A 273 -16.14 6.00 -9.48
CA GLU A 273 -16.62 5.54 -10.78
C GLU A 273 -16.01 6.32 -11.95
N LEU A 274 -15.87 7.64 -11.80
CA LEU A 274 -15.13 8.48 -12.74
C LEU A 274 -13.66 8.03 -12.82
N LYS A 275 -13.02 7.77 -11.68
CA LYS A 275 -11.62 7.28 -11.63
C LYS A 275 -11.44 5.95 -12.37
N LYS A 276 -12.37 5.01 -12.21
CA LYS A 276 -12.36 3.74 -12.96
C LYS A 276 -12.55 3.94 -14.46
N SER A 277 -13.37 4.92 -14.86
CA SER A 277 -13.61 5.22 -16.28
C SER A 277 -12.50 6.04 -16.94
N SER A 278 -11.77 6.85 -16.17
CA SER A 278 -10.67 7.69 -16.63
C SER A 278 -9.33 6.98 -16.66
N ASP A 279 -9.23 5.77 -16.10
CA ASP A 279 -8.06 4.92 -16.30
C ASP A 279 -8.03 4.51 -17.78
N SER A 280 -7.42 5.37 -18.59
CA SER A 280 -6.84 5.00 -19.88
C SER A 280 -6.14 3.67 -19.66
N SER A 281 -6.58 2.63 -20.37
CA SER A 281 -6.13 1.26 -20.16
C SER A 281 -4.61 1.20 -19.99
N THR A 282 -4.16 1.09 -18.74
CA THR A 282 -2.75 0.90 -18.35
C THR A 282 -2.19 -0.39 -18.95
N PHE A 283 -3.10 -1.26 -19.39
CA PHE A 283 -2.86 -2.45 -20.18
C PHE A 283 -2.73 -2.06 -21.66
N ILE A 284 -1.50 -2.01 -22.18
CA ILE A 284 -1.27 -1.99 -23.62
C ILE A 284 -1.20 -3.43 -24.12
N LYS A 285 -2.27 -3.88 -24.79
CA LYS A 285 -2.30 -5.18 -25.47
C LYS A 285 -2.47 -4.95 -26.95
N ILE A 286 -1.40 -5.13 -27.72
CA ILE A 286 -1.41 -4.95 -29.18
C ILE A 286 -1.68 -6.30 -29.85
N LYS A 287 -2.68 -6.37 -30.75
CA LYS A 287 -2.91 -7.55 -31.59
C LYS A 287 -1.82 -7.57 -32.66
N ASP A 288 -1.02 -8.63 -32.73
CA ASP A 288 0.14 -8.74 -33.63
C ASP A 288 1.16 -7.59 -33.47
N ASP A 289 1.77 -7.52 -32.29
CA ASP A 289 2.77 -6.50 -31.95
C ASP A 289 3.97 -6.50 -32.92
N PRO A 290 4.21 -5.40 -33.67
CA PRO A 290 5.26 -5.32 -34.69
C PRO A 290 6.67 -5.36 -34.11
N ARG A 291 6.81 -5.23 -32.78
CA ARG A 291 8.10 -5.33 -32.09
C ARG A 291 8.55 -6.77 -31.89
N VAL A 292 7.66 -7.73 -32.13
CA VAL A 292 7.95 -9.16 -32.01
C VAL A 292 8.72 -9.64 -33.24
N THR A 293 9.77 -10.39 -32.98
CA THR A 293 10.63 -10.99 -34.02
C THR A 293 9.94 -12.20 -34.66
N LYS A 294 10.42 -12.70 -35.82
CA LYS A 294 9.83 -13.88 -36.46
C LYS A 294 10.04 -15.12 -35.60
N ILE A 295 11.25 -15.32 -35.06
CA ILE A 295 11.53 -16.37 -34.08
C ILE A 295 10.74 -16.10 -32.79
N GLY A 296 10.64 -14.85 -32.37
CA GLY A 296 9.84 -14.46 -31.21
C GLY A 296 8.36 -14.86 -31.29
N LYS A 297 7.75 -14.80 -32.49
CA LYS A 297 6.38 -15.27 -32.72
C LYS A 297 6.27 -16.79 -32.51
N ILE A 298 7.24 -17.57 -33.00
CA ILE A 298 7.30 -19.02 -32.78
C ILE A 298 7.47 -19.34 -31.29
N ILE A 299 8.42 -18.67 -30.62
CA ILE A 299 8.70 -18.88 -29.20
C ILE A 299 7.47 -18.60 -28.33
N ARG A 300 6.72 -17.52 -28.61
CA ARG A 300 5.48 -17.19 -27.89
C ARG A 300 4.37 -18.20 -28.17
N ASN A 301 4.17 -18.59 -29.43
CA ASN A 301 3.12 -19.54 -29.81
C ASN A 301 3.35 -20.93 -29.21
N THR A 302 4.61 -21.30 -28.97
CA THR A 302 5.01 -22.56 -28.34
C THR A 302 5.20 -22.43 -26.82
N SER A 303 4.98 -21.25 -26.23
CA SER A 303 5.24 -20.93 -24.81
C SER A 303 6.69 -21.20 -24.36
N ILE A 304 7.63 -21.32 -25.29
CA ILE A 304 9.05 -21.51 -24.99
C ILE A 304 9.61 -20.29 -24.27
N ASP A 305 9.02 -19.10 -24.44
CA ASP A 305 9.48 -17.86 -23.79
C ASP A 305 9.43 -17.93 -22.27
N GLU A 306 8.60 -18.80 -21.71
CA GLU A 306 8.39 -18.95 -20.27
C GLU A 306 9.33 -19.98 -19.63
N LEU A 307 10.06 -20.80 -20.40
CA LEU A 307 10.95 -21.82 -19.85
C LEU A 307 12.01 -21.27 -18.86
N PRO A 308 12.61 -20.08 -19.06
CA PRO A 308 13.54 -19.50 -18.10
C PRO A 308 12.96 -19.27 -16.70
N GLN A 309 11.63 -19.26 -16.53
CA GLN A 309 10.98 -19.17 -15.22
C GLN A 309 11.31 -20.38 -14.32
N LEU A 310 11.74 -21.53 -14.87
CA LEU A 310 12.25 -22.65 -14.07
C LEU A 310 13.47 -22.24 -13.23
N ILE A 311 14.24 -21.24 -13.68
CA ILE A 311 15.34 -20.65 -12.89
C ILE A 311 14.77 -19.85 -11.71
N ASN A 312 13.66 -19.13 -11.88
CA ASN A 312 12.97 -18.47 -10.76
C ASN A 312 12.50 -19.48 -9.71
N VAL A 313 12.01 -20.64 -10.18
CA VAL A 313 11.66 -21.73 -9.27
C VAL A 313 12.89 -22.24 -8.54
N LEU A 314 14.02 -22.50 -9.21
CA LEU A 314 15.25 -22.90 -8.51
C LEU A 314 15.76 -21.85 -7.51
N LYS A 315 15.65 -20.56 -7.80
CA LYS A 315 16.02 -19.47 -6.88
C LYS A 315 15.10 -19.36 -5.66
N GLY A 316 13.87 -19.88 -5.76
CA GLY A 316 12.85 -19.74 -4.71
C GLY A 316 11.98 -18.50 -4.85
N ASP A 317 12.08 -17.79 -5.97
CA ASP A 317 11.19 -16.67 -6.30
C ASP A 317 9.77 -17.18 -6.64
N MET A 318 9.67 -18.41 -7.14
CA MET A 318 8.44 -19.06 -7.60
C MET A 318 8.42 -20.55 -7.23
N SER A 319 7.28 -21.18 -7.46
CA SER A 319 7.00 -22.61 -7.35
C SER A 319 6.50 -23.16 -8.70
N ILE A 320 6.52 -24.48 -8.91
CA ILE A 320 5.92 -25.09 -10.10
C ILE A 320 4.43 -24.79 -10.18
N VAL A 321 3.73 -24.97 -9.04
CA VAL A 321 2.30 -24.67 -8.89
C VAL A 321 2.10 -23.50 -7.94
N GLY A 322 1.36 -22.49 -8.38
CA GLY A 322 1.10 -21.27 -7.63
C GLY A 322 0.34 -20.23 -8.44
N ASN A 323 -0.10 -19.16 -7.77
CA ASN A 323 -0.75 -18.03 -8.41
C ASN A 323 0.23 -17.32 -9.36
N ARG A 324 -0.25 -16.83 -10.50
CA ARG A 324 0.64 -16.20 -11.50
C ARG A 324 1.21 -14.87 -10.95
N PRO A 325 2.53 -14.63 -11.01
CA PRO A 325 3.11 -13.35 -10.59
C PRO A 325 2.58 -12.18 -11.42
N LEU A 326 2.26 -11.06 -10.77
CA LEU A 326 1.70 -9.89 -11.45
C LEU A 326 2.76 -8.82 -11.74
N PRO A 327 2.60 -8.02 -12.81
CA PRO A 327 3.34 -6.76 -12.96
C PRO A 327 3.19 -5.86 -11.74
N LEU A 328 4.19 -5.01 -11.49
CA LEU A 328 4.14 -4.01 -10.41
C LEU A 328 2.90 -3.13 -10.50
N TYR A 329 2.66 -2.53 -11.67
CA TYR A 329 1.51 -1.65 -11.88
C TYR A 329 0.16 -2.34 -11.66
N GLU A 330 0.04 -3.64 -11.96
CA GLU A 330 -1.20 -4.38 -11.73
C GLU A 330 -1.34 -4.70 -10.24
N ALA A 331 -0.26 -5.16 -9.60
CA ALA A 331 -0.26 -5.44 -8.17
C ALA A 331 -0.52 -4.18 -7.30
N GLU A 332 -0.12 -2.99 -7.76
CA GLU A 332 -0.39 -1.70 -7.13
C GLU A 332 -1.88 -1.32 -7.15
N LEU A 333 -2.64 -1.80 -8.13
CA LEU A 333 -4.09 -1.59 -8.21
C LEU A 333 -4.87 -2.57 -7.31
N LEU A 334 -4.22 -3.66 -6.88
CA LEU A 334 -4.81 -4.73 -6.09
C LEU A 334 -4.67 -4.53 -4.58
N THR A 335 -4.80 -3.30 -4.10
CA THR A 335 -4.61 -2.94 -2.68
C THR A 335 -5.84 -3.13 -1.81
N SER A 336 -6.99 -3.48 -2.39
CA SER A 336 -8.17 -3.85 -1.60
C SER A 336 -7.99 -5.25 -0.99
N ASP A 337 -8.57 -5.45 0.19
CA ASP A 337 -8.41 -6.71 0.96
C ASP A 337 -8.75 -7.95 0.11
N ASP A 338 -9.81 -7.87 -0.70
CA ASP A 338 -10.27 -8.95 -1.58
C ASP A 338 -9.29 -9.31 -2.71
N TRP A 339 -8.37 -8.43 -3.09
CA TRP A 339 -7.43 -8.67 -4.19
C TRP A 339 -6.02 -9.00 -3.70
N SER A 340 -5.68 -8.54 -2.50
CA SER A 340 -4.36 -8.77 -1.91
C SER A 340 -4.16 -10.22 -1.42
N GLU A 341 -5.24 -10.94 -1.10
CA GLU A 341 -5.19 -12.29 -0.53
C GLU A 341 -4.46 -13.31 -1.41
N ARG A 342 -4.52 -13.15 -2.75
CA ARG A 342 -3.78 -14.01 -3.69
C ARG A 342 -2.28 -14.06 -3.42
N PHE A 343 -1.69 -13.00 -2.85
CA PHE A 343 -0.26 -12.92 -2.55
C PHE A 343 0.11 -13.74 -1.31
N LEU A 344 -0.87 -14.21 -0.52
CA LEU A 344 -0.65 -15.14 0.58
C LEU A 344 -0.43 -16.58 0.10
N GLY A 345 -0.62 -16.86 -1.20
CA GLY A 345 -0.29 -18.14 -1.83
C GLY A 345 1.11 -18.16 -2.46
N PRO A 346 1.64 -19.36 -2.76
CA PRO A 346 2.87 -19.49 -3.53
C PRO A 346 2.65 -18.92 -4.93
N ALA A 347 3.62 -18.15 -5.44
CA ALA A 347 3.64 -17.68 -6.81
C ALA A 347 4.15 -18.81 -7.69
N GLY A 348 3.58 -19.02 -8.88
CA GLY A 348 3.95 -20.17 -9.69
C GLY A 348 3.75 -20.04 -11.19
N ILE A 349 4.31 -21.01 -11.90
CA ILE A 349 4.28 -21.08 -13.36
C ILE A 349 2.86 -21.43 -13.83
N THR A 350 2.28 -22.47 -13.23
CA THR A 350 0.87 -22.86 -13.42
C THR A 350 0.10 -22.72 -12.12
N GLY A 351 -1.20 -22.48 -12.19
CA GLY A 351 -2.05 -22.23 -11.04
C GLY A 351 -3.48 -22.66 -11.31
N LEU A 352 -4.33 -22.62 -10.28
CA LEU A 352 -5.69 -23.17 -10.35
C LEU A 352 -6.48 -22.57 -11.52
N TRP A 353 -6.51 -21.24 -11.65
CA TRP A 353 -7.27 -20.60 -12.73
C TRP A 353 -6.71 -20.92 -14.11
N GLN A 354 -5.39 -21.07 -14.28
CA GLN A 354 -4.79 -21.46 -15.55
C GLN A 354 -5.24 -22.87 -15.97
N VAL A 355 -5.42 -23.77 -15.01
CA VAL A 355 -5.93 -25.13 -15.25
C VAL A 355 -7.44 -25.11 -15.55
N GLU A 356 -8.22 -24.33 -14.79
CA GLU A 356 -9.67 -24.22 -15.00
C GLU A 356 -10.02 -23.54 -16.33
N LEU A 357 -9.31 -22.48 -16.72
CA LEU A 357 -9.49 -21.80 -18.01
C LEU A 357 -9.32 -22.76 -19.19
N ARG A 358 -8.30 -23.63 -19.12
CA ARG A 358 -8.04 -24.66 -20.15
C ARG A 358 -9.12 -25.75 -20.15
N GLY A 359 -9.65 -26.10 -18.98
CA GLY A 359 -10.74 -27.08 -18.87
C GLY A 359 -12.08 -26.60 -19.42
N ARG A 360 -12.32 -25.27 -19.40
CA ARG A 360 -13.60 -24.65 -19.81
C ARG A 360 -13.66 -24.17 -21.27
N LYS A 361 -12.63 -24.39 -22.08
CA LYS A 361 -12.55 -23.92 -23.49
C LYS A 361 -12.77 -22.41 -23.63
N GLY A 362 -12.06 -21.62 -22.84
CA GLY A 362 -11.55 -20.33 -23.34
C GLY A 362 -12.19 -19.03 -22.85
N GLU A 363 -13.19 -19.04 -21.96
CA GLU A 363 -13.71 -17.78 -21.41
C GLU A 363 -13.78 -17.81 -19.88
N MET A 364 -13.17 -16.79 -19.26
CA MET A 364 -13.18 -16.55 -17.82
C MET A 364 -12.93 -15.07 -17.56
N SER A 365 -13.81 -14.45 -16.77
CA SER A 365 -13.69 -13.04 -16.40
C SER A 365 -12.49 -12.80 -15.47
N GLU A 366 -12.07 -11.55 -15.31
CA GLU A 366 -10.98 -11.20 -14.39
C GLU A 366 -11.37 -11.48 -12.93
N GLU A 367 -12.63 -11.26 -12.57
CA GLU A 367 -13.17 -11.55 -11.24
C GLU A 367 -13.16 -13.06 -10.96
N GLU A 368 -13.50 -13.90 -11.93
CA GLU A 368 -13.46 -15.36 -11.78
C GLU A 368 -12.03 -15.86 -11.56
N ARG A 369 -11.05 -15.31 -12.30
CA ARG A 369 -9.62 -15.64 -12.10
C ARG A 369 -9.15 -15.27 -10.70
N LYS A 370 -9.55 -14.08 -10.22
CA LYS A 370 -9.25 -13.62 -8.86
C LYS A 370 -9.83 -14.58 -7.81
N VAL A 371 -11.09 -14.96 -7.96
CA VAL A 371 -11.75 -15.89 -7.03
C VAL A 371 -10.98 -17.21 -6.94
N LEU A 372 -10.51 -17.72 -8.08
CA LEU A 372 -9.70 -18.94 -8.13
C LEU A 372 -8.30 -18.76 -7.53
N ASP A 373 -7.64 -17.63 -7.77
CA ASP A 373 -6.34 -17.28 -7.14
C ASP A 373 -6.46 -17.20 -5.61
N ASN A 374 -7.50 -16.53 -5.09
CA ASN A 374 -7.76 -16.43 -3.66
C ASN A 374 -8.15 -17.77 -3.06
N HIS A 375 -8.97 -18.55 -3.77
CA HIS A 375 -9.32 -19.90 -3.35
C HIS A 375 -8.08 -20.76 -3.21
N TYR A 376 -7.19 -20.75 -4.21
CA TYR A 376 -5.93 -21.46 -4.15
C TYR A 376 -5.06 -20.97 -2.98
N ALA A 377 -4.92 -19.66 -2.77
CA ALA A 377 -4.15 -19.12 -1.63
C ALA A 377 -4.65 -19.64 -0.27
N LYS A 378 -5.96 -19.87 -0.11
CA LYS A 378 -6.56 -20.43 1.11
C LYS A 378 -6.41 -21.94 1.25
N THR A 379 -6.51 -22.69 0.15
CA THR A 379 -6.71 -24.14 0.19
C THR A 379 -5.55 -24.95 -0.38
N TYR A 380 -4.46 -24.29 -0.83
CA TYR A 380 -3.34 -24.99 -1.45
C TYR A 380 -2.77 -26.06 -0.52
N SER A 381 -2.42 -27.19 -1.10
CA SER A 381 -1.77 -28.31 -0.44
C SER A 381 -0.88 -29.03 -1.43
N PHE A 382 0.14 -29.72 -0.95
CA PHE A 382 1.06 -30.48 -1.80
C PHE A 382 0.33 -31.45 -2.73
N TRP A 383 -0.62 -32.23 -2.20
CA TRP A 383 -1.42 -33.16 -3.01
C TRP A 383 -2.38 -32.45 -3.97
N GLY A 384 -2.90 -31.29 -3.58
CA GLY A 384 -3.66 -30.41 -4.48
C GLY A 384 -2.83 -29.99 -5.69
N ASP A 385 -1.57 -29.61 -5.46
CA ASP A 385 -0.64 -29.22 -6.52
C ASP A 385 -0.33 -30.38 -7.48
N ILE A 386 -0.08 -31.59 -6.96
CA ILE A 386 0.11 -32.78 -7.79
C ILE A 386 -1.12 -33.04 -8.67
N LYS A 387 -2.34 -32.91 -8.12
CA LYS A 387 -3.58 -33.04 -8.88
C LYS A 387 -3.69 -31.97 -9.98
N LEU A 388 -3.29 -30.73 -9.70
CA LEU A 388 -3.27 -29.65 -10.69
C LEU A 388 -2.27 -29.93 -11.82
N ILE A 389 -1.07 -30.41 -11.50
CA ILE A 389 -0.06 -30.80 -12.50
C ILE A 389 -0.61 -31.90 -13.42
N LEU A 390 -1.19 -32.95 -12.84
CA LEU A 390 -1.77 -34.07 -13.61
C LEU A 390 -2.93 -33.62 -14.50
N ARG A 391 -3.72 -32.63 -14.08
CA ARG A 391 -4.76 -32.00 -14.92
C ARG A 391 -4.17 -31.12 -16.02
N THR A 392 -2.97 -30.58 -15.81
CA THR A 392 -2.31 -29.68 -16.76
C THR A 392 -1.71 -30.45 -17.96
N ILE A 393 -1.17 -31.66 -17.75
CA ILE A 393 -0.45 -32.44 -18.78
C ILE A 393 -1.33 -32.82 -19.98
N PRO A 394 -2.55 -33.40 -19.83
CA PRO A 394 -3.41 -33.73 -20.97
C PRO A 394 -3.84 -32.50 -21.77
N ALA A 395 -4.00 -31.37 -21.10
CA ALA A 395 -4.39 -30.10 -21.72
C ALA A 395 -3.28 -29.47 -22.57
N LEU A 396 -1.99 -29.82 -22.37
CA LEU A 396 -0.89 -29.37 -23.22
C LEU A 396 -0.91 -30.02 -24.62
N PHE A 397 -1.54 -31.19 -24.76
CA PHE A 397 -1.64 -31.92 -26.02
C PHE A 397 -2.95 -31.68 -26.77
N GLN A 398 -3.94 -31.03 -26.13
CA GLN A 398 -5.14 -30.55 -26.80
C GLN A 398 -4.80 -29.25 -27.55
N LYS A 399 -4.49 -29.38 -28.84
CA LYS A 399 -4.38 -28.23 -29.75
C LYS A 399 -5.70 -27.48 -29.76
N GLU A 400 -5.73 -26.27 -29.22
CA GLU A 400 -6.72 -25.28 -29.65
C GLU A 400 -6.27 -24.81 -31.04
N ASN A 401 -7.10 -25.07 -32.04
CA ASN A 401 -6.98 -24.41 -33.34
C ASN A 401 -7.12 -22.91 -33.11
N VAL A 402 -6.08 -22.17 -33.49
CA VAL A 402 -5.97 -20.71 -33.46
C VAL A 402 -7.10 -20.06 -34.26
#